data_AF-A0A498MPH9-F1
#
_entry.id   AF-A0A498MPH9-F1
#
_cell.length_a   1.000
_cell.length_b   1.000
_cell.length_c   1.000
_cell.angle_alpha   90.00
_cell.angle_beta   90.00
_cell.angle_gamma   90.00
#
_symmetry.space_group_name_H-M   'P 1'
#
loop_
_entity.id
_entity.type
_entity.pdbx_description
1 polymer ?
#
loop_
_entity_poly.entity_id
_entity_poly.type
_entity_poly.pdbx_seq_one_letter_code
_entity_poly.pdbx_strand_id
1 'polypeptide(L)'
;MEKHQRFCQENGLISQFVSAKTGDSVFLCFQRLAAEILGIKLNKAEMEQSQHVVKADIVNYSQESVARTVNPPRSSMCTIQ
;
A
#
# COMPACT_ATOMS: atom_id res chain seq x y z
N MET A 1 3.18 12.04 -6.03
CA MET A 1 4.11 10.96 -6.43
C MET A 1 5.38 11.54 -7.05
N GLU A 2 5.30 12.22 -8.19
CA GLU A 2 6.49 12.82 -8.86
C GLU A 2 7.35 13.72 -7.96
N LYS A 3 6.74 14.66 -7.22
CA LYS A 3 7.49 15.55 -6.31
C LYS A 3 8.32 14.78 -5.27
N HIS A 4 7.77 13.69 -4.74
CA HIS A 4 8.47 12.83 -3.78
C HIS A 4 9.63 12.08 -4.46
N GLN A 5 9.40 11.47 -5.63
CA GLN A 5 10.45 10.79 -6.37
C GLN A 5 11.59 11.73 -6.75
N ARG A 6 11.25 12.94 -7.24
CA ARG A 6 12.23 13.96 -7.59
C ARG A 6 13.07 14.38 -6.39
N PHE A 7 12.42 14.68 -5.26
CA PHE A 7 13.12 15.03 -4.02
C PHE A 7 14.07 13.92 -3.57
N CYS A 8 13.61 12.67 -3.58
CA CYS A 8 14.45 11.52 -3.21
C CYS A 8 15.65 11.39 -4.16
N GLN A 9 15.43 11.46 -5.47
CA GLN A 9 16.49 11.37 -6.46
C GLN A 9 17.53 12.49 -6.33
N GLU A 10 17.09 13.73 -6.13
CA GLU A 10 17.97 14.90 -5.98
C GLU A 10 18.84 14.83 -4.72
N ASN A 11 18.38 14.11 -3.69
CA ASN A 11 19.09 13.97 -2.42
C ASN A 11 19.76 12.60 -2.24
N GLY A 12 19.76 11.74 -3.26
CA GLY A 12 20.31 10.38 -3.16
C GLY A 12 19.59 9.50 -2.14
N LEU A 13 18.29 9.74 -1.93
CA LEU A 13 17.45 8.97 -1.01
C LEU A 13 16.65 7.91 -1.75
N ILE A 14 16.29 6.86 -1.03
CA ILE A 14 15.44 5.78 -1.52
C ILE A 14 13.98 6.22 -1.44
N SER A 15 13.27 6.20 -2.57
CA SER A 15 11.82 6.42 -2.61
C SER A 15 11.08 5.10 -2.35
N GLN A 16 10.33 5.02 -1.24
CA GLN A 16 9.50 3.86 -0.90
C GLN A 16 8.10 4.31 -0.45
N PHE A 17 7.10 3.50 -0.78
CA PHE A 17 5.71 3.70 -0.37
C PHE A 17 5.26 2.47 0.42
N VAL A 18 4.68 2.69 1.59
CA VAL A 18 4.24 1.61 2.48
C VAL A 18 2.88 1.96 3.10
N SER A 19 2.11 0.94 3.48
CA SER A 19 0.81 1.11 4.16
C SER A 19 0.82 0.46 5.53
N ALA A 20 0.63 1.26 6.58
CA ALA A 20 0.49 0.75 7.95
C ALA A 20 -0.81 -0.07 8.13
N LYS A 21 -1.85 0.22 7.35
CA LYS A 21 -3.16 -0.44 7.45
C LYS A 21 -3.15 -1.86 6.89
N THR A 22 -2.53 -2.02 5.71
CA THR A 22 -2.53 -3.30 4.97
C THR A 22 -1.20 -4.04 5.08
N GLY A 23 -0.16 -3.40 5.64
CA GLY A 23 1.21 -3.93 5.63
C GLY A 23 1.84 -3.91 4.25
N ASP A 24 1.21 -3.26 3.26
CA ASP A 24 1.69 -3.29 1.88
C ASP A 24 3.10 -2.69 1.78
N SER A 25 3.97 -3.42 1.07
CA SER A 25 5.34 -3.05 0.76
C SER A 25 6.27 -2.82 1.97
N VAL A 26 5.82 -3.10 3.20
CA VAL A 26 6.63 -2.94 4.42
C VAL A 26 7.85 -3.87 4.40
N PHE A 27 7.63 -5.17 4.12
CA PHE A 27 8.72 -6.14 4.03
C PHE A 27 9.70 -5.81 2.91
N LEU A 28 9.17 -5.47 1.72
CA LEU A 28 9.97 -5.10 0.56
C LEU A 28 10.82 -3.84 0.79
N CYS A 29 10.33 -2.89 1.60
CA CYS A 29 11.07 -1.70 2.00
C CYS A 29 12.35 -2.08 2.77
N PHE A 30 12.25 -2.96 3.78
CA PHE A 30 13.43 -3.43 4.53
C PHE A 30 14.39 -4.24 3.66
N GLN A 31 13.86 -5.12 2.80
CA GLN A 31 14.69 -5.92 1.89
C GLN A 31 15.48 -5.03 0.91
N ARG A 32 14.83 -4.01 0.33
CA ARG A 32 15.49 -3.05 -0.55
C ARG A 32 16.55 -2.23 0.17
N LEU A 33 16.25 -1.77 1.39
CA LEU A 33 17.22 -1.05 2.21
C LEU A 33 18.46 -1.90 2.49
N ALA A 34 18.27 -3.17 2.87
CA ALA A 34 19.39 -4.08 3.10
C ALA A 34 20.20 -4.33 1.82
N ALA A 35 19.52 -4.55 0.69
CA ALA A 35 20.18 -4.76 -0.60
C ALA A 35 21.01 -3.53 -1.02
N GLU A 36 20.52 -2.32 -0.78
CA GLU A 36 21.25 -1.09 -1.08
C GLU A 36 22.50 -0.92 -0.22
N ILE A 37 22.39 -1.17 1.09
CA ILE A 37 23.55 -1.15 2.01
C ILE A 37 24.60 -2.18 1.58
N LEU A 38 24.17 -3.35 1.08
CA LEU A 38 25.04 -4.45 0.65
C LEU A 38 25.52 -4.32 -0.81
N GLY A 39 25.04 -3.32 -1.57
CA GLY A 39 25.37 -3.17 -2.99
C GLY A 39 24.78 -4.27 -3.90
N ILE A 40 23.73 -4.96 -3.46
CA ILE A 40 23.05 -6.01 -4.21
C ILE A 40 21.93 -5.39 -5.04
N LYS A 41 21.98 -5.60 -6.36
CA LYS A 41 20.94 -5.12 -7.27
C LYS A 41 19.81 -6.13 -7.39
N LEU A 42 18.65 -5.82 -6.81
CA LEU A 42 17.44 -6.63 -6.95
C LEU A 42 16.80 -6.42 -8.33
N ASN A 43 16.45 -7.52 -8.99
CA ASN A 43 15.62 -7.51 -10.19
C ASN A 43 14.15 -7.24 -9.83
N LYS A 44 13.43 -6.57 -10.74
CA LYS A 44 11.98 -6.39 -10.66
C LYS A 44 11.23 -7.70 -10.44
N ALA A 45 11.61 -8.78 -11.13
CA ALA A 45 10.98 -10.08 -10.97
C ALA A 45 11.16 -10.65 -9.56
N GLU A 46 12.35 -10.51 -8.97
CA GLU A 46 12.64 -10.97 -7.61
C GLU A 46 11.82 -10.18 -6.57
N MET A 47 11.70 -8.88 -6.78
CA MET A 47 10.89 -8.03 -5.91
C MET A 47 9.40 -8.39 -5.99
N GLU A 48 8.85 -8.55 -7.19
CA GLU A 48 7.44 -8.89 -7.39
C GLU A 48 7.11 -10.28 -6.84
N GLN A 49 8.02 -11.25 -7.02
CA GLN A 49 7.86 -12.60 -6.45
C GLN A 49 7.90 -12.59 -4.92
N SER A 50 8.65 -11.67 -4.31
CA SER A 50 8.74 -11.53 -2.85
C SER A 50 7.55 -10.81 -2.19
N GLN A 51 6.55 -10.35 -2.95
CA GLN A 51 5.33 -9.81 -2.35
C GLN A 51 4.52 -10.93 -1.67
N HIS A 52 4.38 -10.81 -0.35
CA HIS A 52 3.53 -11.72 0.41
C HIS A 52 2.05 -11.51 0.08
N VAL A 53 1.35 -12.61 -0.18
CA VAL A 53 -0.10 -12.60 -0.39
C VAL A 53 -0.79 -12.24 0.91
N VAL A 54 -1.49 -11.11 0.94
CA VAL A 54 -2.33 -10.71 2.06
C VAL A 54 -3.60 -11.55 2.04
N LYS A 55 -3.81 -12.38 3.06
CA LYS A 55 -5.07 -13.11 3.25
C LYS A 55 -6.13 -12.14 3.76
N ALA A 56 -7.19 -11.98 2.98
CA ALA A 56 -8.37 -11.25 3.41
C ALA A 56 -9.39 -12.25 3.95
N ASP A 57 -9.73 -12.14 5.23
CA ASP A 57 -10.80 -12.95 5.81
C ASP A 57 -12.15 -12.39 5.36
N ILE A 58 -12.97 -13.24 4.73
CA ILE A 58 -14.35 -12.89 4.42
C ILE A 58 -15.17 -13.17 5.69
N VAL A 59 -15.60 -12.10 6.34
CA VAL A 59 -16.50 -12.22 7.50
C VAL A 59 -17.88 -12.64 6.99
N ASN A 60 -18.23 -13.91 7.21
CA ASN A 60 -19.59 -14.41 7.01
C ASN A 60 -20.47 -13.90 8.16
N TYR A 61 -21.10 -12.74 7.97
CA TYR A 61 -22.16 -12.30 8.85
C TYR A 61 -23.35 -13.25 8.70
N SER A 62 -23.86 -13.78 9.82
CA SER A 62 -25.13 -14.49 9.84
C SER A 62 -26.18 -13.57 9.21
N GLN A 63 -26.80 -14.02 8.13
CA GLN A 63 -27.82 -13.28 7.40
C GLN A 63 -29.12 -13.25 8.22
N GLU A 64 -29.10 -12.62 9.38
CA GLU A 64 -30.32 -12.26 10.07
C GLU A 64 -30.89 -11.06 9.31
N SER A 65 -32.09 -11.23 8.76
CA SER A 65 -32.73 -10.33 7.82
C SER A 65 -33.05 -8.99 8.48
N VAL A 66 -32.07 -8.09 8.54
CA VAL A 66 -32.32 -6.70 8.90
C VAL A 66 -32.89 -6.02 7.65
N ALA A 67 -34.19 -5.76 7.67
CA ALA A 67 -34.87 -5.00 6.64
C ALA A 67 -34.11 -3.68 6.40
N ARG A 68 -33.54 -3.52 5.19
CA ARG A 68 -32.79 -2.33 4.81
C ARG A 68 -33.76 -1.16 4.63
N THR A 69 -33.74 -0.19 5.53
CA THR A 69 -34.26 1.15 5.21
C THR A 69 -33.24 1.83 4.30
N VAL A 70 -33.65 2.07 3.06
CA VAL A 70 -32.85 2.79 2.06
C VAL A 70 -32.75 4.25 2.52
N ASN A 71 -31.61 4.63 3.10
CA ASN A 71 -31.28 6.03 3.32
C ASN A 71 -30.64 6.61 2.04
N PRO A 72 -31.08 7.79 1.56
CA PRO A 72 -30.53 8.39 0.35
C PRO A 72 -29.06 8.80 0.53
N PRO A 73 -28.27 8.86 -0.56
CA PRO A 73 -26.84 9.13 -0.50
C PRO A 73 -26.58 10.57 -0.06
N ARG A 74 -26.11 10.77 1.17
CA ARG A 74 -25.41 12.01 1.54
C ARG A 74 -23.95 11.86 1.12
N SER A 75 -23.64 12.28 -0.09
CA SER A 75 -22.27 12.45 -0.56
C SER A 75 -21.62 13.65 0.15
N SER A 76 -20.56 13.41 0.92
CA SER A 76 -19.63 14.47 1.35
C SER A 76 -18.58 14.66 0.26
N MET A 77 -18.94 15.34 -0.83
CA MET A 77 -17.92 15.85 -1.74
C MET A 77 -17.21 17.02 -1.08
N CYS A 78 -15.92 16.85 -0.77
CA CYS A 78 -15.02 17.97 -0.49
C CYS A 78 -14.45 18.44 -1.83
N THR A 79 -14.84 19.63 -2.28
CA THR A 79 -14.10 20.38 -3.29
C THR A 79 -13.10 21.26 -2.55
N ILE A 80 -11.80 21.00 -2.72
CA ILE A 80 -10.76 21.98 -2.39
C ILE A 80 -10.69 22.92 -3.58
N GLN A 81 -11.00 24.19 -3.33
CA GLN A 81 -10.94 25.30 -4.28
C GLN A 81 -9.60 26.02 -4.12
#